data_AF-G4A7I2-F1
#
_entry.id   AF-G4A7I2-F1
#
_cell.length_a   1.000
_cell.length_b   1.000
_cell.length_c   1.000
_cell.angle_alpha   90.00
_cell.angle_beta   90.00
_cell.angle_gamma   90.00
#
_symmetry.space_group_name_H-M   'P 1'
#
loop_
_entity.id
_entity.type
_entity.pdbx_description
1 polymer ?
#
loop_
_entity_poly.entity_id
_entity_poly.type
_entity_poly.pdbx_seq_one_letter_code
_entity_poly.pdbx_strand_id
1 'polypeptide(L)'
;MKKSKLVVALAAILSCAAIPTTVMAENNVQQTMEKSNMSEAKKDLHEIYLAGGCFWGIEAYMERIYGVEDAISGYANGKSDKTNYQKIGITDHAETVKVTYDRNKVSLDKLLKYYFQVIDPTSVNKQGNDRGRQYRTGIYYQDTADKSIIEKEITALQGKYKNKIQIEVEPLHNYIVAEEYHQDYLKKNPNGYCHIDLEQANNVIIDEKDYPKPSDAELKAKLTPLQYSVTQNKNTEHSFSNEYWDNFKPGIYVDVTTGEPLFSSKDKFESGCGWPSFTKPITKEVVTYQDDHSFNMLRTEVISRSGKAHLGHVFDDGPKDKGGLRYCINSAAVKFIPLEDMVKENYGYLTNAVKE
;
A
#
# COMPACT_ATOMS: atom_id res chain seq x y z
N MET A 1 83.43 45.55 -9.03
CA MET A 1 84.63 44.89 -8.44
C MET A 1 84.31 43.42 -8.19
N LYS A 2 85.19 42.52 -8.65
CA LYS A 2 85.25 41.05 -8.44
C LYS A 2 84.15 40.22 -9.15
N LYS A 3 84.43 39.70 -10.36
CA LYS A 3 85.10 38.40 -10.72
C LYS A 3 84.13 37.20 -10.54
N SER A 4 83.53 36.65 -11.60
CA SER A 4 84.07 35.78 -12.69
C SER A 4 84.08 34.29 -12.34
N LYS A 5 83.51 33.49 -13.27
CA LYS A 5 83.81 32.10 -13.73
C LYS A 5 82.48 31.47 -14.16
N LEU A 6 82.09 31.34 -15.43
CA LEU A 6 82.73 30.75 -16.61
C LEU A 6 83.33 29.36 -16.36
N VAL A 7 82.54 28.32 -16.65
CA VAL A 7 83.02 27.08 -17.28
C VAL A 7 81.99 26.68 -18.34
N VAL A 8 82.44 26.77 -19.59
CA VAL A 8 81.85 26.13 -20.77
C VAL A 8 82.61 24.82 -20.95
N ALA A 9 81.89 23.70 -21.11
CA ALA A 9 82.44 22.46 -21.65
C ALA A 9 81.51 21.95 -22.74
N LEU A 10 82.11 21.77 -23.92
CA LEU A 10 81.55 21.40 -25.21
C LEU A 10 81.79 19.89 -25.47
N ALA A 11 81.05 19.33 -26.44
CA ALA A 11 81.29 18.08 -27.18
C ALA A 11 80.83 16.76 -26.51
N ALA A 12 80.27 15.75 -27.20
CA ALA A 12 79.85 15.56 -28.58
C ALA A 12 78.90 14.34 -28.69
N ILE A 13 77.94 14.44 -29.62
CA ILE A 13 77.39 13.43 -30.54
C ILE A 13 77.44 11.94 -30.11
N LEU A 14 76.26 11.32 -29.93
CA LEU A 14 75.98 9.98 -30.46
C LEU A 14 74.45 9.76 -30.60
N SER A 15 74.02 9.41 -31.81
CA SER A 15 72.67 8.98 -32.15
C SER A 15 72.41 7.55 -31.69
N CYS A 16 71.35 7.31 -30.91
CA CYS A 16 70.67 6.02 -30.82
C CYS A 16 69.24 6.24 -30.32
N ALA A 17 68.27 5.70 -31.05
CA ALA A 17 66.84 5.82 -30.77
C ALA A 17 66.43 5.05 -29.51
N ALA A 18 65.60 5.67 -28.64
CA ALA A 18 64.85 4.99 -27.60
C ALA A 18 63.59 5.79 -27.21
N ILE A 19 62.44 5.27 -27.62
CA ILE A 19 61.10 5.24 -27.01
C ILE A 19 60.79 6.34 -25.96
N PRO A 20 59.80 7.22 -26.20
CA PRO A 20 59.28 8.09 -25.14
C PRO A 20 58.55 7.26 -24.08
N THR A 21 59.09 7.30 -22.87
CA THR A 21 58.46 6.80 -21.65
C THR A 21 57.08 7.43 -21.45
N THR A 22 56.13 6.54 -21.23
CA THR A 22 54.74 6.73 -20.82
C THR A 22 54.53 7.82 -19.77
N VAL A 23 53.69 8.81 -20.09
CA VAL A 23 52.97 9.60 -19.08
C VAL A 23 51.77 8.74 -18.64
N MET A 24 51.94 8.02 -17.52
CA MET A 24 50.80 7.49 -16.77
C MET A 24 50.29 8.63 -15.89
N ALA A 25 49.27 9.35 -16.36
CA ALA A 25 48.45 10.18 -15.49
C ALA A 25 47.50 9.23 -14.77
N GLU A 26 47.73 9.04 -13.47
CA GLU A 26 46.87 8.25 -12.60
C GLU A 26 45.47 8.86 -12.55
N ASN A 27 44.49 8.02 -12.89
CA ASN A 27 43.08 8.24 -12.64
C ASN A 27 42.87 8.51 -11.16
N ASN A 28 42.35 9.68 -10.81
CA ASN A 28 41.55 9.83 -9.61
C ASN A 28 40.14 10.26 -10.02
N VAL A 29 39.30 9.24 -10.17
CA VAL A 29 37.86 9.32 -10.34
C VAL A 29 37.30 9.92 -9.05
N GLN A 30 36.92 11.19 -9.09
CA GLN A 30 35.98 11.72 -8.12
C GLN A 30 34.65 11.93 -8.86
N GLN A 31 33.89 10.84 -8.96
CA GLN A 31 32.46 10.90 -9.14
C GLN A 31 31.89 11.78 -8.03
N THR A 32 31.52 13.01 -8.37
CA THR A 32 30.54 13.76 -7.60
C THR A 32 29.23 12.98 -7.68
N MET A 33 29.03 12.11 -6.70
CA MET A 33 27.71 11.65 -6.31
C MET A 33 26.89 12.89 -5.95
N GLU A 34 26.02 13.32 -6.85
CA GLU A 34 24.80 14.01 -6.45
C GLU A 34 24.02 13.03 -5.59
N LYS A 35 24.28 13.10 -4.28
CA LYS A 35 23.38 12.57 -3.27
C LYS A 35 22.04 13.25 -3.52
N SER A 36 21.11 12.48 -4.06
CA SER A 36 19.68 12.72 -3.93
C SER A 36 19.35 12.78 -2.43
N ASN A 37 19.52 13.97 -1.85
CA ASN A 37 18.84 14.33 -0.61
C ASN A 37 17.36 14.51 -0.95
N MET A 38 16.68 13.40 -1.15
CA MET A 38 15.25 13.35 -0.92
C MET A 38 15.11 13.48 0.59
N SER A 39 14.84 14.69 1.08
CA SER A 39 14.51 14.87 2.49
C SER A 39 13.34 13.93 2.76
N GLU A 40 13.52 12.93 3.61
CA GLU A 40 12.38 12.20 4.17
C GLU A 40 11.42 13.26 4.71
N ALA A 41 10.23 13.35 4.11
CA ALA A 41 9.21 14.27 4.58
C ALA A 41 9.03 13.99 6.08
N LYS A 42 9.05 15.05 6.89
CA LYS A 42 8.90 14.93 8.35
C LYS A 42 7.62 14.13 8.63
N LYS A 43 7.76 12.95 9.27
CA LYS A 43 6.62 12.10 9.65
C LYS A 43 5.62 12.90 10.47
N ASP A 44 4.33 12.70 10.19
CA ASP A 44 3.23 13.32 10.92
C ASP A 44 2.56 12.25 11.78
N LEU A 45 3.20 11.97 12.92
CA LEU A 45 2.79 10.88 13.81
C LEU A 45 1.56 11.26 14.62
N HIS A 46 0.60 10.35 14.66
CA HIS A 46 -0.63 10.45 15.45
C HIS A 46 -0.92 9.12 16.15
N GLU A 47 -1.64 9.16 17.27
CA GLU A 47 -1.94 7.97 18.07
C GLU A 47 -3.46 7.71 18.14
N ILE A 48 -3.86 6.45 18.10
CA ILE A 48 -5.22 5.99 18.40
C ILE A 48 -5.16 4.69 19.20
N TYR A 49 -6.16 4.44 20.04
CA TYR A 49 -6.19 3.31 20.95
C TYR A 49 -7.37 2.40 20.62
N LEU A 50 -7.09 1.16 20.21
CA LEU A 50 -8.08 0.25 19.65
C LEU A 50 -8.19 -1.00 20.52
N ALA A 51 -9.37 -1.22 21.12
CA ALA A 51 -9.70 -2.43 21.88
C ALA A 51 -10.56 -3.34 21.01
N GLY A 52 -10.07 -4.54 20.69
CA GLY A 52 -10.70 -5.41 19.68
C GLY A 52 -10.73 -6.88 20.06
N GLY A 53 -10.75 -7.20 21.36
CA GLY A 53 -10.56 -8.56 21.85
C GLY A 53 -9.13 -8.78 22.35
N CYS A 54 -8.62 -10.02 22.22
CA CYS A 54 -7.23 -10.33 22.60
C CYS A 54 -6.25 -9.45 21.81
N PHE A 55 -5.47 -8.63 22.52
CA PHE A 55 -4.59 -7.63 21.88
C PHE A 55 -3.44 -8.24 21.05
N TRP A 56 -3.12 -9.53 21.21
CA TRP A 56 -2.02 -10.17 20.50
C TRP A 56 -2.26 -10.19 18.99
N GLY A 57 -3.52 -10.48 18.61
CA GLY A 57 -3.94 -10.45 17.22
C GLY A 57 -4.05 -9.03 16.69
N ILE A 58 -4.60 -8.10 17.47
CA ILE A 58 -4.79 -6.71 17.06
C ILE A 58 -3.44 -6.02 16.85
N GLU A 59 -2.48 -6.20 17.76
CA GLU A 59 -1.12 -5.66 17.65
C GLU A 59 -0.46 -6.15 16.37
N ALA A 60 -0.32 -7.47 16.22
CA ALA A 60 0.30 -8.06 15.05
C ALA A 60 -0.41 -7.68 13.73
N TYR A 61 -1.74 -7.53 13.75
CA TYR A 61 -2.50 -7.09 12.59
C TYR A 61 -2.21 -5.63 12.24
N MET A 62 -2.25 -4.72 13.22
CA MET A 62 -2.02 -3.29 13.00
C MET A 62 -0.60 -3.01 12.51
N GLU A 63 0.40 -3.72 13.00
CA GLU A 63 1.80 -3.59 12.55
C GLU A 63 2.02 -3.92 11.08
N ARG A 64 1.14 -4.72 10.47
CA ARG A 64 1.22 -5.05 9.03
C ARG A 64 0.66 -3.94 8.14
N ILE A 65 -0.09 -2.99 8.70
CA ILE A 65 -0.75 -1.94 7.92
C ILE A 65 0.27 -0.89 7.52
N TYR A 66 0.38 -0.63 6.21
CA TYR A 66 1.24 0.43 5.70
C TYR A 66 0.88 1.79 6.31
N GLY A 67 1.89 2.45 6.89
CA GLY A 67 1.73 3.74 7.56
C GLY A 67 1.61 3.64 9.09
N VAL A 68 1.39 2.45 9.64
CA VAL A 68 1.60 2.20 11.08
C VAL A 68 3.10 2.12 11.36
N GLU A 69 3.54 2.88 12.35
CA GLU A 69 4.95 3.00 12.75
C GLU A 69 5.24 2.20 14.02
N ASP A 70 4.25 2.06 14.91
CA ASP A 70 4.36 1.30 16.16
C ASP A 70 2.99 0.83 16.66
N ALA A 71 2.95 -0.33 17.34
CA ALA A 71 1.76 -0.86 17.97
C ALA A 71 2.13 -1.49 19.32
N ILE A 72 1.53 -1.00 20.41
CA ILE A 72 1.88 -1.42 21.77
C ILE A 72 0.64 -1.98 22.48
N SER A 73 0.74 -3.19 23.02
CA SER A 73 -0.31 -3.82 23.82
C SER A 73 -0.41 -3.22 25.23
N GLY A 74 -1.63 -2.99 25.70
CA GLY A 74 -1.89 -2.42 27.03
C GLY A 74 -3.34 -2.53 27.49
N TYR A 75 -3.64 -1.82 28.57
CA TYR A 75 -4.92 -1.87 29.28
C TYR A 75 -5.50 -0.46 29.41
N ALA A 76 -6.67 -0.22 28.83
CA ALA A 76 -7.27 1.11 28.78
C ALA A 76 -8.62 1.23 29.52
N ASN A 77 -8.95 2.46 29.89
CA ASN A 77 -10.26 2.90 30.38
C ASN A 77 -10.86 1.99 31.47
N GLY A 78 -10.05 1.63 32.46
CA GLY A 78 -10.51 0.93 33.66
C GLY A 78 -10.61 1.84 34.88
N LYS A 79 -11.08 1.28 36.00
CA LYS A 79 -11.41 2.00 37.24
C LYS A 79 -10.20 2.40 38.09
N SER A 80 -8.99 2.09 37.65
CA SER A 80 -7.76 2.33 38.40
C SER A 80 -6.62 2.71 37.47
N ASP A 81 -5.73 3.58 37.92
CA ASP A 81 -4.51 3.96 37.18
C ASP A 81 -3.42 2.88 37.22
N LYS A 82 -3.68 1.73 37.85
CA LYS A 82 -2.77 0.59 37.91
C LYS A 82 -3.52 -0.71 37.69
N THR A 83 -3.00 -1.54 36.79
CA THR A 83 -3.47 -2.90 36.55
C THR A 83 -2.33 -3.75 35.99
N ASN A 84 -2.58 -5.03 35.84
CA ASN A 84 -1.73 -6.02 35.21
C ASN A 84 -2.61 -7.17 34.70
N TYR A 85 -2.04 -8.12 33.97
CA TYR A 85 -2.83 -9.20 33.37
C TYR A 85 -3.67 -9.98 34.40
N GLN A 86 -3.16 -10.15 35.63
CA GLN A 86 -3.86 -10.89 36.68
C GLN A 86 -5.02 -10.09 37.32
N LYS A 87 -5.01 -8.76 37.21
CA LYS A 87 -5.98 -7.86 37.83
C LYS A 87 -6.96 -7.21 36.85
N ILE A 88 -6.71 -7.32 35.54
CA ILE A 88 -7.49 -6.66 34.48
C ILE A 88 -9.00 -6.87 34.62
N GLY A 89 -9.44 -8.11 34.92
CA GLY A 89 -10.86 -8.43 35.08
C GLY A 89 -11.52 -7.76 36.30
N ILE A 90 -10.74 -7.38 37.31
CA ILE A 90 -11.22 -6.68 38.51
C ILE A 90 -11.20 -5.17 38.28
N THR A 91 -10.17 -4.67 37.61
CA THR A 91 -9.98 -3.24 37.36
C THR A 91 -10.80 -2.73 36.18
N ASP A 92 -11.45 -3.62 35.42
CA ASP A 92 -12.39 -3.31 34.33
C ASP A 92 -11.74 -2.60 33.12
N HIS A 93 -10.42 -2.73 32.96
CA HIS A 93 -9.73 -2.24 31.77
C HIS A 93 -10.06 -3.12 30.56
N ALA A 94 -10.03 -2.55 29.37
CA ALA A 94 -10.02 -3.27 28.11
C ALA A 94 -8.58 -3.61 27.70
N GLU A 95 -8.35 -4.80 27.13
CA GLU A 95 -7.16 -5.03 26.32
C GLU A 95 -7.21 -4.11 25.10
N THR A 96 -6.16 -3.32 24.90
CA THR A 96 -6.13 -2.21 23.95
C THR A 96 -4.75 -2.09 23.33
N VAL A 97 -4.70 -1.83 22.03
CA VAL A 97 -3.46 -1.55 21.32
C VAL A 97 -3.35 -0.05 21.07
N LYS A 98 -2.25 0.56 21.50
CA LYS A 98 -1.87 1.92 21.12
C LYS A 98 -1.21 1.85 19.74
N VAL A 99 -1.88 2.39 18.73
CA VAL A 99 -1.40 2.41 17.35
C VAL A 99 -0.85 3.80 17.04
N THR A 100 0.44 3.88 16.75
CA THR A 100 1.11 5.09 16.27
C THR A 100 1.25 5.02 14.77
N TYR A 101 0.75 6.01 14.03
CA TYR A 101 0.72 5.99 12.56
C TYR A 101 1.10 7.34 11.95
N ASP A 102 1.67 7.32 10.76
CA ASP A 102 2.01 8.49 9.97
C ASP A 102 0.81 8.92 9.11
N ARG A 103 0.21 10.07 9.44
CA ARG A 103 -0.96 10.61 8.73
C ARG A 103 -0.69 10.92 7.26
N ASN A 104 0.58 11.07 6.86
CA ASN A 104 0.95 11.23 5.46
C ASN A 104 0.82 9.92 4.66
N LYS A 105 0.76 8.77 5.34
CA LYS A 105 0.71 7.43 4.71
C LYS A 105 -0.65 6.75 4.88
N VAL A 106 -1.29 6.93 6.03
CA VAL A 106 -2.61 6.35 6.32
C VAL A 106 -3.45 7.32 7.15
N SER A 107 -4.68 7.56 6.72
CA SER A 107 -5.64 8.39 7.44
C SER A 107 -6.36 7.60 8.52
N LEU A 108 -6.89 8.30 9.54
CA LEU A 108 -7.68 7.66 10.60
C LEU A 108 -8.88 6.88 10.06
N ASP A 109 -9.62 7.44 9.09
CA ASP A 109 -10.77 6.74 8.51
C ASP A 109 -10.37 5.41 7.83
N LYS A 110 -9.21 5.38 7.16
CA LYS A 110 -8.69 4.15 6.55
C LYS A 110 -8.20 3.16 7.61
N LEU A 111 -7.51 3.63 8.65
CA LEU A 111 -7.05 2.78 9.75
C LEU A 111 -8.24 2.12 10.49
N LEU A 112 -9.32 2.86 10.72
CA LEU A 112 -10.55 2.33 11.32
C LEU A 112 -11.22 1.27 10.43
N LYS A 113 -11.20 1.43 9.11
CA LYS A 113 -11.71 0.40 8.20
C LYS A 113 -10.93 -0.91 8.31
N TYR A 114 -9.60 -0.86 8.47
CA TYR A 114 -8.81 -2.06 8.75
C TYR A 114 -9.18 -2.68 10.10
N TYR A 115 -9.36 -1.87 11.14
CA TYR A 115 -9.82 -2.35 12.46
C TYR A 115 -11.16 -3.09 12.35
N PHE A 116 -12.14 -2.55 11.60
CA PHE A 116 -13.45 -3.17 11.44
C PHE A 116 -13.44 -4.49 10.66
N GLN A 117 -12.39 -4.79 9.88
CA GLN A 117 -12.30 -6.06 9.15
C GLN A 117 -12.08 -7.26 10.09
N VAL A 118 -11.44 -7.04 11.24
CA VAL A 118 -10.94 -8.11 12.11
C VAL A 118 -11.69 -8.28 13.42
N ILE A 119 -12.70 -7.45 13.68
CA ILE A 119 -13.57 -7.56 14.86
C ILE A 119 -15.00 -7.94 14.47
N ASP A 120 -15.74 -8.53 15.40
CA ASP A 120 -17.21 -8.54 15.37
C ASP A 120 -17.73 -7.26 16.02
N PRO A 121 -18.22 -6.28 15.25
CA PRO A 121 -18.60 -4.98 15.78
C PRO A 121 -19.96 -5.02 16.50
N THR A 122 -20.68 -6.14 16.44
CA THR A 122 -22.01 -6.32 17.05
C THR A 122 -21.96 -7.12 18.36
N SER A 123 -20.81 -7.75 18.64
CA SER A 123 -20.60 -8.56 19.84
C SER A 123 -20.35 -7.68 21.07
N VAL A 124 -20.95 -8.08 22.19
CA VAL A 124 -20.79 -7.40 23.49
C VAL A 124 -19.84 -8.21 24.37
N ASN A 125 -18.75 -7.58 24.82
CA ASN A 125 -17.78 -8.17 25.77
C ASN A 125 -17.24 -9.55 25.36
N LYS A 126 -17.05 -9.74 24.05
CA LYS A 126 -16.58 -11.01 23.48
C LYS A 126 -16.02 -10.77 22.08
N GLN A 127 -14.88 -11.40 21.76
CA GLN A 127 -14.33 -11.52 20.40
C GLN A 127 -13.77 -12.94 20.23
N GLY A 128 -14.13 -13.63 19.15
CA GLY A 128 -13.78 -15.04 18.97
C GLY A 128 -14.25 -15.92 20.13
N ASN A 129 -13.30 -16.60 20.79
CA ASN A 129 -13.57 -17.42 21.98
C ASN A 129 -13.41 -16.66 23.31
N ASP A 130 -12.80 -15.47 23.27
CA ASP A 130 -12.45 -14.67 24.43
C ASP A 130 -13.69 -13.92 24.95
N ARG A 131 -14.04 -14.13 26.21
CA ARG A 131 -15.25 -13.56 26.85
C ARG A 131 -14.89 -12.80 28.12
N GLY A 132 -15.46 -11.61 28.27
CA GLY A 132 -15.24 -10.74 29.41
C GLY A 132 -15.18 -9.27 29.01
N ARG A 133 -15.37 -8.36 29.97
CA ARG A 133 -15.32 -6.91 29.72
C ARG A 133 -13.95 -6.42 29.26
N GLN A 134 -12.90 -7.16 29.55
CA GLN A 134 -11.57 -6.90 29.03
C GLN A 134 -11.45 -7.09 27.51
N TYR A 135 -12.38 -7.84 26.90
CA TYR A 135 -12.43 -8.10 25.45
C TYR A 135 -13.56 -7.34 24.75
N ARG A 136 -14.05 -6.25 25.37
CA ARG A 136 -15.01 -5.35 24.72
C ARG A 136 -14.36 -4.64 23.53
N THR A 137 -15.19 -4.25 22.57
CA THR A 137 -14.74 -3.45 21.43
C THR A 137 -14.81 -1.96 21.77
N GLY A 138 -13.76 -1.22 21.46
CA GLY A 138 -13.67 0.20 21.79
C GLY A 138 -12.66 0.96 20.94
N ILE A 139 -12.94 2.25 20.75
CA ILE A 139 -12.05 3.21 20.10
C ILE A 139 -11.86 4.36 21.09
N TYR A 140 -10.63 4.52 21.58
CA TYR A 140 -10.29 5.57 22.54
C TYR A 140 -9.38 6.61 21.91
N TYR A 141 -9.78 7.87 22.01
CA TYR A 141 -9.08 9.00 21.40
C TYR A 141 -8.55 9.96 22.46
N GLN A 142 -7.40 10.57 22.17
CA GLN A 142 -6.86 11.68 22.96
C GLN A 142 -7.22 13.02 22.32
N ASP A 143 -7.16 13.10 20.99
CA ASP A 143 -7.54 14.30 20.24
C ASP A 143 -9.06 14.34 20.02
N THR A 144 -9.71 15.39 20.51
CA THR A 144 -11.15 15.60 20.31
C THR A 144 -11.55 15.79 18.85
N ALA A 145 -10.62 16.18 17.97
CA ALA A 145 -10.88 16.28 16.53
C ALA A 145 -11.19 14.93 15.89
N ASP A 146 -10.57 13.85 16.38
CA ASP A 146 -10.73 12.48 15.87
C ASP A 146 -12.15 11.96 16.08
N LYS A 147 -12.83 12.41 17.14
CA LYS A 147 -14.18 11.95 17.49
C LYS A 147 -15.14 12.03 16.30
N SER A 148 -15.11 13.15 15.57
CA SER A 148 -15.99 13.37 14.42
C SER A 148 -15.74 12.36 13.28
N ILE A 149 -14.49 11.97 13.07
CA ILE A 149 -14.08 10.98 12.08
C ILE A 149 -14.53 9.59 12.54
N ILE A 150 -14.29 9.25 13.81
CA ILE A 150 -14.68 7.97 14.40
C ILE A 150 -16.20 7.77 14.32
N GLU A 151 -17.00 8.75 14.77
CA GLU A 151 -18.46 8.67 14.74
C GLU A 151 -19.02 8.54 13.32
N LYS A 152 -18.39 9.23 12.36
CA LYS A 152 -18.73 9.10 10.94
C LYS A 152 -18.49 7.67 10.44
N GLU A 153 -17.33 7.08 10.72
CA GLU A 153 -17.00 5.73 10.27
C GLU A 153 -17.84 4.66 10.99
N ILE A 154 -18.18 4.85 12.28
CA ILE A 154 -19.14 4.00 13.00
C ILE A 154 -20.54 4.07 12.37
N THR A 155 -20.98 5.26 11.96
CA THR A 155 -22.26 5.44 11.28
C THR A 155 -22.27 4.73 9.92
N ALA A 156 -21.18 4.86 9.15
CA ALA A 156 -21.01 4.14 7.88
C ALA A 156 -20.98 2.61 8.09
N LEU A 157 -20.31 2.13 9.14
CA LEU A 157 -20.28 0.72 9.52
C LEU A 157 -21.67 0.22 9.91
N GLN A 158 -22.43 0.98 10.69
CA GLN A 158 -23.78 0.61 11.11
C GLN A 158 -24.71 0.36 9.90
N GLY A 159 -24.53 1.09 8.80
CA GLY A 159 -25.28 0.85 7.55
C GLY A 159 -25.08 -0.54 6.93
N LYS A 160 -24.00 -1.25 7.31
CA LYS A 160 -23.70 -2.61 6.84
C LYS A 160 -24.28 -3.71 7.76
N TYR A 161 -24.76 -3.35 8.95
CA TYR A 161 -25.24 -4.31 9.95
C TYR A 161 -26.68 -4.02 10.38
N LYS A 162 -27.50 -5.08 10.46
CA LYS A 162 -28.85 -4.98 11.03
C LYS A 162 -28.80 -4.82 12.56
N ASN A 163 -27.86 -5.51 13.20
CA ASN A 163 -27.66 -5.42 14.64
C ASN A 163 -26.94 -4.11 14.97
N LYS A 164 -27.26 -3.55 16.14
CA LYS A 164 -26.60 -2.35 16.64
C LYS A 164 -25.11 -2.61 16.87
N ILE A 165 -24.26 -1.71 16.35
CA ILE A 165 -22.82 -1.69 16.61
C ILE A 165 -22.59 -1.41 18.11
N GLN A 166 -21.73 -2.21 18.73
CA GLN A 166 -21.44 -2.21 20.17
C GLN A 166 -20.07 -1.60 20.51
N ILE A 167 -19.33 -1.14 19.51
CA ILE A 167 -18.04 -0.47 19.69
C ILE A 167 -18.27 0.82 20.49
N GLU A 168 -17.67 0.90 21.67
CA GLU A 168 -17.71 2.13 22.47
C GLU A 168 -16.74 3.18 21.91
N VAL A 169 -17.12 4.45 21.97
CA VAL A 169 -16.30 5.58 21.49
C VAL A 169 -16.18 6.59 22.62
N GLU A 170 -15.01 6.62 23.26
CA GLU A 170 -14.79 7.42 24.48
C GLU A 170 -13.43 8.12 24.45
N PRO A 171 -13.27 9.24 25.17
CA PRO A 171 -11.93 9.77 25.45
C PRO A 171 -11.07 8.71 26.16
N LEU A 172 -9.77 8.69 25.86
CA LEU A 172 -8.83 7.87 26.62
C LEU A 172 -8.64 8.48 28.02
N HIS A 173 -8.95 7.72 29.07
CA HIS A 173 -8.78 8.14 30.46
C HIS A 173 -7.45 7.70 31.05
N ASN A 174 -7.11 6.42 30.87
CA ASN A 174 -5.83 5.84 31.28
C ASN A 174 -5.43 4.73 30.31
N TYR A 175 -4.12 4.54 30.16
CA TYR A 175 -3.54 3.46 29.37
C TYR A 175 -2.31 2.95 30.11
N ILE A 176 -2.30 1.66 30.42
CA ILE A 176 -1.24 1.00 31.17
C ILE A 176 -0.60 -0.02 30.22
N VAL A 177 0.66 0.20 29.87
CA VAL A 177 1.41 -0.72 29.00
C VAL A 177 1.42 -2.12 29.62
N ALA A 178 1.11 -3.13 28.81
CA ALA A 178 1.13 -4.52 29.25
C ALA A 178 2.57 -5.00 29.46
N GLU A 179 2.73 -6.09 30.20
CA GLU A 179 4.03 -6.69 30.49
C GLU A 179 4.78 -7.08 29.19
N GLU A 180 6.12 -7.07 29.24
CA GLU A 180 7.00 -7.36 28.09
C GLU A 180 6.72 -8.68 27.36
N TYR A 181 6.16 -9.67 28.04
CA TYR A 181 5.82 -10.95 27.42
C TYR A 181 4.56 -10.86 26.54
N HIS A 182 3.73 -9.83 26.70
CA HIS A 182 2.57 -9.56 25.84
C HIS A 182 2.93 -8.75 24.60
N GLN A 183 3.95 -7.90 24.67
CA GLN A 183 4.40 -7.10 23.52
C GLN A 183 4.96 -8.01 22.42
N ASP A 184 4.64 -7.76 21.17
CA ASP A 184 5.10 -8.53 20.02
C ASP A 184 4.83 -10.04 20.16
N TYR A 185 3.75 -10.44 20.84
CA TYR A 185 3.57 -11.82 21.28
C TYR A 185 3.61 -12.81 20.11
N LEU A 186 2.96 -12.49 18.99
CA LEU A 186 2.93 -13.34 17.80
C LEU A 186 4.21 -13.30 16.97
N LYS A 187 5.06 -12.27 17.11
CA LYS A 187 6.43 -12.33 16.56
C LYS A 187 7.32 -13.26 17.39
N LYS A 188 7.19 -13.21 18.71
CA LYS A 188 7.92 -14.08 19.66
C LYS A 188 7.41 -15.53 19.61
N ASN A 189 6.13 -15.72 19.34
CA ASN A 189 5.44 -17.01 19.31
C ASN A 189 4.59 -17.13 18.02
N PRO A 190 5.20 -17.50 16.87
CA PRO A 190 4.49 -17.52 15.58
C PRO A 190 3.27 -18.45 15.52
N ASN A 191 3.26 -19.52 16.33
CA ASN A 191 2.12 -20.45 16.47
C ASN A 191 1.26 -20.15 17.71
N GLY A 192 1.39 -18.93 18.26
CA GLY A 192 0.61 -18.47 19.39
C GLY A 192 -0.88 -18.35 19.05
N TYR A 193 -1.71 -18.25 20.08
CA TYR A 193 -3.14 -18.04 19.91
C TYR A 193 -3.43 -16.72 19.18
N CYS A 194 -4.19 -16.79 18.10
CA CYS A 194 -4.72 -15.64 17.39
C CYS A 194 -6.10 -16.00 16.83
N HIS A 195 -7.13 -15.25 17.19
CA HIS A 195 -8.48 -15.42 16.62
C HIS A 195 -8.71 -14.58 15.36
N ILE A 196 -7.75 -13.72 15.02
CA ILE A 196 -7.77 -12.84 13.85
C ILE A 196 -6.98 -13.50 12.72
N ASP A 197 -7.52 -13.48 11.51
CA ASP A 197 -6.77 -13.82 10.31
C ASP A 197 -5.88 -12.63 9.91
N LEU A 198 -4.58 -12.76 10.19
CA LEU A 198 -3.59 -11.71 9.96
C LEU A 198 -3.37 -11.42 8.47
N GLU A 199 -3.71 -12.36 7.59
CA GLU A 199 -3.65 -12.17 6.14
C GLU A 199 -4.67 -11.14 5.65
N GLN A 200 -5.69 -10.81 6.45
CA GLN A 200 -6.62 -9.74 6.11
C GLN A 200 -5.92 -8.38 6.01
N ALA A 201 -4.74 -8.19 6.62
CA ALA A 201 -3.97 -6.96 6.47
C ALA A 201 -3.48 -6.75 5.02
N ASN A 202 -3.43 -7.83 4.22
CA ASN A 202 -3.11 -7.79 2.80
C ASN A 202 -4.31 -7.39 1.93
N ASN A 203 -5.52 -7.30 2.49
CA ASN A 203 -6.71 -6.82 1.79
C ASN A 203 -6.65 -5.30 1.68
N VAL A 204 -5.97 -4.82 0.65
CA VAL A 204 -5.74 -3.38 0.48
C VAL A 204 -7.04 -2.61 0.28
N ILE A 205 -7.16 -1.47 0.95
CA ILE A 205 -8.30 -0.56 0.81
C ILE A 205 -7.95 0.57 -0.16
N ILE A 206 -8.64 0.59 -1.30
CA ILE A 206 -8.57 1.65 -2.32
C ILE A 206 -9.84 2.49 -2.23
N ASP A 207 -9.73 3.71 -1.71
CA ASP A 207 -10.87 4.63 -1.60
C ASP A 207 -11.09 5.35 -2.94
N GLU A 208 -12.28 5.19 -3.53
CA GLU A 208 -12.66 5.79 -4.82
C GLU A 208 -12.49 7.33 -4.82
N LYS A 209 -12.70 7.97 -3.67
CA LYS A 209 -12.58 9.43 -3.48
C LYS A 209 -11.18 9.97 -3.80
N ASP A 210 -10.15 9.13 -3.69
CA ASP A 210 -8.75 9.51 -3.92
C ASP A 210 -8.44 9.61 -5.42
N TYR A 211 -9.33 9.12 -6.28
CA TYR A 211 -9.12 8.97 -7.73
C TYR A 211 -10.26 9.60 -8.55
N PRO A 212 -10.63 10.86 -8.35
CA PRO A 212 -11.80 11.44 -9.01
C PRO A 212 -11.68 11.43 -10.53
N LYS A 213 -12.78 11.10 -11.22
CA LYS A 213 -12.86 11.15 -12.69
C LYS A 213 -12.65 12.60 -13.19
N PRO A 214 -11.63 12.87 -14.03
CA PRO A 214 -11.47 14.16 -14.67
C PRO A 214 -12.61 14.46 -15.66
N SER A 215 -12.82 15.73 -15.97
CA SER A 215 -13.79 16.13 -17.00
C SER A 215 -13.36 15.64 -18.39
N ASP A 216 -14.32 15.51 -19.31
CA ASP A 216 -14.04 15.10 -20.70
C ASP A 216 -12.99 16.01 -21.39
N ALA A 217 -13.05 17.32 -21.13
CA ALA A 217 -12.09 18.27 -21.67
C ALA A 217 -10.67 18.02 -21.14
N GLU A 218 -10.52 17.72 -19.85
CA GLU A 218 -9.22 17.37 -19.26
C GLU A 218 -8.70 16.03 -19.79
N LEU A 219 -9.59 15.04 -19.97
CA LEU A 219 -9.22 13.75 -20.55
C LEU A 219 -8.72 13.91 -21.98
N LYS A 220 -9.38 14.71 -22.82
CA LYS A 220 -8.92 15.02 -24.19
C LYS A 220 -7.56 15.72 -24.23
N ALA A 221 -7.25 16.53 -23.21
CA ALA A 221 -5.99 17.25 -23.13
C ALA A 221 -4.84 16.39 -22.60
N LYS A 222 -5.12 15.46 -21.67
CA LYS A 222 -4.12 14.62 -21.01
C LYS A 222 -3.80 13.32 -21.76
N LEU A 223 -4.81 12.69 -22.36
CA LEU A 223 -4.70 11.38 -22.98
C LEU A 223 -4.23 11.47 -24.43
N THR A 224 -3.49 10.45 -24.87
CA THR A 224 -3.25 10.25 -26.31
C THR A 224 -4.57 9.95 -27.04
N PRO A 225 -4.65 10.15 -28.37
CA PRO A 225 -5.85 9.82 -29.13
C PRO A 225 -6.31 8.37 -28.96
N LEU A 226 -5.37 7.42 -28.88
CA LEU A 226 -5.67 6.01 -28.66
C LEU A 226 -6.22 5.76 -27.25
N GLN A 227 -5.57 6.29 -26.20
CA GLN A 227 -6.05 6.16 -24.82
C GLN A 227 -7.46 6.75 -24.66
N TYR A 228 -7.72 7.94 -25.21
CA TYR A 228 -9.05 8.55 -25.18
C TYR A 228 -10.07 7.69 -25.93
N SER A 229 -9.72 7.21 -27.13
CA SER A 229 -10.61 6.37 -27.92
C SER A 229 -10.93 5.04 -27.25
N VAL A 230 -9.96 4.39 -26.61
CA VAL A 230 -10.18 3.13 -25.88
C VAL A 230 -11.04 3.41 -24.66
N THR A 231 -10.61 4.32 -23.79
CA THR A 231 -11.24 4.53 -22.47
C THR A 231 -12.63 5.16 -22.54
N GLN A 232 -12.86 6.11 -23.45
CA GLN A 232 -14.13 6.86 -23.52
C GLN A 232 -15.07 6.36 -24.62
N ASN A 233 -14.53 5.83 -25.73
CA ASN A 233 -15.33 5.41 -26.88
C ASN A 233 -15.36 3.88 -27.08
N LYS A 234 -14.90 3.10 -26.08
CA LYS A 234 -14.92 1.63 -26.09
C LYS A 234 -14.17 1.01 -27.28
N ASN A 235 -13.16 1.70 -27.80
CA ASN A 235 -12.29 1.15 -28.84
C ASN A 235 -11.39 0.05 -28.25
N THR A 236 -10.82 -0.78 -29.11
CA THR A 236 -9.86 -1.82 -28.74
C THR A 236 -8.56 -1.63 -29.52
N GLU A 237 -7.43 -1.58 -28.82
CA GLU A 237 -6.10 -1.46 -29.44
C GLU A 237 -5.71 -2.74 -30.19
N HIS A 238 -4.74 -2.64 -31.11
CA HIS A 238 -4.28 -3.82 -31.86
C HIS A 238 -3.53 -4.82 -30.97
N SER A 239 -3.77 -6.12 -31.20
CA SER A 239 -3.07 -7.19 -30.52
C SER A 239 -1.57 -7.18 -30.84
N PHE A 240 -0.74 -7.52 -29.84
CA PHE A 240 0.73 -7.59 -29.90
C PHE A 240 1.45 -6.29 -30.29
N SER A 241 0.71 -5.22 -30.57
CA SER A 241 1.23 -3.91 -30.96
C SER A 241 0.88 -2.86 -29.89
N ASN A 242 1.06 -3.24 -28.63
CA ASN A 242 0.77 -2.43 -27.46
C ASN A 242 1.88 -2.56 -26.41
N GLU A 243 1.88 -1.69 -25.41
CA GLU A 243 3.03 -1.52 -24.52
C GLU A 243 3.16 -2.62 -23.45
N TYR A 244 2.05 -3.24 -23.03
CA TYR A 244 2.03 -4.07 -21.82
C TYR A 244 1.68 -5.53 -22.02
N TRP A 245 1.42 -6.01 -23.26
CA TRP A 245 1.13 -7.42 -23.48
C TRP A 245 2.25 -8.32 -22.94
N ASP A 246 3.52 -7.98 -23.17
CA ASP A 246 4.71 -8.73 -22.75
C ASP A 246 5.40 -8.19 -21.48
N ASN A 247 4.85 -7.16 -20.85
CA ASN A 247 5.42 -6.64 -19.60
C ASN A 247 5.12 -7.57 -18.42
N PHE A 248 6.14 -8.12 -17.77
CA PHE A 248 6.02 -8.94 -16.55
C PHE A 248 6.87 -8.41 -15.38
N LYS A 249 7.27 -7.13 -15.44
CA LYS A 249 7.99 -6.49 -14.34
C LYS A 249 7.10 -6.39 -13.09
N PRO A 250 7.68 -6.48 -11.87
CA PRO A 250 6.94 -6.23 -10.65
C PRO A 250 6.39 -4.80 -10.61
N GLY A 251 5.09 -4.65 -10.37
CA GLY A 251 4.44 -3.35 -10.25
C GLY A 251 2.92 -3.45 -10.25
N ILE A 252 2.26 -2.31 -10.38
CA ILE A 252 0.80 -2.23 -10.52
C ILE A 252 0.41 -1.58 -11.84
N TYR A 253 -0.80 -1.87 -12.29
CA TYR A 253 -1.44 -1.21 -13.42
C TYR A 253 -2.57 -0.34 -12.89
N VAL A 254 -2.47 0.97 -13.12
CA VAL A 254 -3.45 1.97 -12.68
C VAL A 254 -4.28 2.41 -13.88
N ASP A 255 -5.52 2.83 -13.64
CA ASP A 255 -6.38 3.47 -14.63
C ASP A 255 -5.67 4.71 -15.19
N VAL A 256 -5.46 4.76 -16.50
CA VAL A 256 -4.77 5.88 -17.16
C VAL A 256 -5.53 7.20 -17.01
N THR A 257 -6.84 7.14 -16.73
CA THR A 257 -7.72 8.31 -16.64
C THR A 257 -7.76 8.92 -15.24
N THR A 258 -7.65 8.10 -14.19
CA THR A 258 -7.81 8.53 -12.79
C THR A 258 -6.61 8.26 -11.90
N GLY A 259 -5.75 7.31 -12.27
CA GLY A 259 -4.71 6.77 -11.41
C GLY A 259 -5.21 5.73 -10.39
N GLU A 260 -6.49 5.34 -10.43
CA GLU A 260 -7.03 4.28 -9.55
C GLU A 260 -6.29 2.96 -9.83
N PRO A 261 -5.69 2.28 -8.83
CA PRO A 261 -5.07 0.98 -9.04
C PRO A 261 -6.09 -0.08 -9.46
N LEU A 262 -5.82 -0.78 -10.56
CA LEU A 262 -6.75 -1.76 -11.15
C LEU A 262 -6.23 -3.19 -11.04
N PHE A 263 -4.95 -3.43 -11.35
CA PHE A 263 -4.38 -4.78 -11.41
C PHE A 263 -2.97 -4.81 -10.79
N SER A 264 -2.60 -5.97 -10.24
CA SER A 264 -1.24 -6.26 -9.79
C SER A 264 -0.52 -7.11 -10.84
N SER A 265 0.80 -6.89 -11.00
CA SER A 265 1.64 -7.77 -11.83
C SER A 265 1.63 -9.22 -11.36
N LYS A 266 1.35 -9.49 -10.07
CA LYS A 266 1.24 -10.84 -9.49
C LYS A 266 0.12 -11.67 -10.13
N ASP A 267 -0.94 -10.99 -10.56
CA ASP A 267 -2.10 -11.60 -11.20
C ASP A 267 -2.04 -11.55 -12.72
N LYS A 268 -0.98 -10.95 -13.30
CA LYS A 268 -0.74 -10.97 -14.75
C LYS A 268 -0.22 -12.34 -15.19
N PHE A 269 -0.63 -12.81 -16.36
CA PHE A 269 -0.15 -14.06 -16.93
C PHE A 269 -0.02 -13.99 -18.46
N GLU A 270 0.78 -14.90 -19.03
CA GLU A 270 0.89 -15.06 -20.49
C GLU A 270 -0.33 -15.79 -21.04
N SER A 271 -1.07 -15.12 -21.91
CA SER A 271 -2.34 -15.59 -22.48
C SER A 271 -2.20 -15.95 -23.96
N GLY A 272 -1.25 -15.36 -24.67
CA GLY A 272 -1.14 -15.47 -26.12
C GLY A 272 -2.26 -14.76 -26.90
N CYS A 273 -3.15 -14.00 -26.25
CA CYS A 273 -4.18 -13.21 -26.94
C CYS A 273 -3.65 -11.90 -27.54
N GLY A 274 -2.50 -11.42 -27.09
CA GLY A 274 -1.87 -10.18 -27.55
C GLY A 274 -2.29 -8.91 -26.80
N TRP A 275 -3.00 -9.04 -25.68
CA TRP A 275 -3.29 -7.95 -24.73
C TRP A 275 -2.87 -8.35 -23.31
N PRO A 276 -2.51 -7.42 -22.43
CA PRO A 276 -2.21 -7.74 -21.04
C PRO A 276 -3.41 -8.46 -20.40
N SER A 277 -3.12 -9.62 -19.82
CA SER A 277 -4.13 -10.53 -19.28
C SER A 277 -3.90 -10.78 -17.80
N PHE A 278 -4.96 -10.60 -17.00
CA PHE A 278 -4.92 -10.78 -15.54
C PHE A 278 -5.94 -11.82 -15.09
N THR A 279 -5.68 -12.49 -13.97
CA THR A 279 -6.62 -13.47 -13.38
C THR A 279 -7.69 -12.81 -12.52
N LYS A 280 -7.38 -11.65 -11.93
CA LYS A 280 -8.30 -10.85 -11.10
C LYS A 280 -7.83 -9.39 -11.02
N PRO A 281 -8.74 -8.44 -10.70
CA PRO A 281 -8.36 -7.09 -10.30
C PRO A 281 -7.66 -7.10 -8.93
N ILE A 282 -6.93 -6.03 -8.61
CA ILE A 282 -6.17 -5.87 -7.37
C ILE A 282 -7.08 -5.92 -6.13
N THR A 283 -8.30 -5.38 -6.24
CA THR A 283 -9.43 -5.63 -5.35
C THR A 283 -10.69 -5.79 -6.18
N LYS A 284 -11.76 -6.42 -5.65
CA LYS A 284 -12.96 -6.69 -6.44
C LYS A 284 -13.72 -5.42 -6.82
N GLU A 285 -13.59 -4.38 -6.01
CA GLU A 285 -14.41 -3.17 -6.06
C GLU A 285 -13.92 -2.17 -7.11
N VAL A 286 -12.66 -2.23 -7.54
CA VAL A 286 -12.08 -1.23 -8.48
C VAL A 286 -12.54 -1.41 -9.93
N VAL A 287 -13.32 -2.45 -10.22
CA VAL A 287 -13.93 -2.67 -11.53
C VAL A 287 -15.43 -2.96 -11.41
N THR A 288 -16.16 -2.63 -12.47
CA THR A 288 -17.57 -2.92 -12.67
C THR A 288 -17.75 -3.65 -14.00
N TYR A 289 -18.88 -4.33 -14.15
CA TYR A 289 -19.14 -5.22 -15.29
C TYR A 289 -20.42 -4.80 -16.01
N GLN A 290 -20.41 -4.89 -17.34
CA GLN A 290 -21.56 -4.62 -18.18
C GLN A 290 -21.67 -5.67 -19.30
N ASP A 291 -22.88 -6.07 -19.64
CA ASP A 291 -23.12 -6.94 -20.80
C ASP A 291 -22.82 -6.19 -22.11
N ASP A 292 -22.03 -6.79 -22.98
CA ASP A 292 -21.65 -6.26 -24.28
C ASP A 292 -22.09 -7.21 -25.40
N HIS A 293 -23.01 -6.73 -26.23
CA HIS A 293 -23.56 -7.44 -27.40
C HIS A 293 -22.95 -6.98 -28.74
N SER A 294 -21.92 -6.14 -28.70
CA SER A 294 -21.26 -5.62 -29.90
C SER A 294 -20.66 -6.75 -30.73
N PHE A 295 -20.58 -6.54 -32.05
CA PHE A 295 -20.05 -7.52 -33.01
C PHE A 295 -20.76 -8.89 -32.98
N ASN A 296 -22.03 -8.93 -32.55
CA ASN A 296 -22.86 -10.14 -32.48
C ASN A 296 -22.25 -11.24 -31.57
N MET A 297 -21.50 -10.82 -30.55
CA MET A 297 -20.95 -11.67 -29.51
C MET A 297 -21.67 -11.39 -28.19
N LEU A 298 -21.63 -12.33 -27.24
CA LEU A 298 -21.98 -12.07 -25.85
C LEU A 298 -20.70 -12.03 -25.04
N ARG A 299 -20.34 -10.85 -24.53
CA ARG A 299 -19.14 -10.64 -23.71
C ARG A 299 -19.48 -9.83 -22.47
N THR A 300 -18.60 -9.87 -21.48
CA THR A 300 -18.69 -9.02 -20.30
C THR A 300 -17.61 -7.96 -20.37
N GLU A 301 -18.03 -6.71 -20.56
CA GLU A 301 -17.16 -5.54 -20.52
C GLU A 301 -16.68 -5.28 -19.09
N VAL A 302 -15.39 -4.91 -18.97
CA VAL A 302 -14.77 -4.50 -17.71
C VAL A 302 -14.56 -2.98 -17.75
N ILE A 303 -15.08 -2.30 -16.74
CA ILE A 303 -15.08 -0.83 -16.64
C ILE A 303 -14.45 -0.43 -15.30
N SER A 304 -13.52 0.52 -15.30
CA SER A 304 -12.93 1.05 -14.06
C SER A 304 -14.01 1.65 -13.15
N ARG A 305 -13.96 1.41 -11.85
CA ARG A 305 -14.95 1.94 -10.90
C ARG A 305 -14.96 3.47 -10.93
N SER A 306 -13.85 4.14 -10.69
CA SER A 306 -13.85 5.59 -10.52
C SER A 306 -14.00 6.33 -11.85
N GLY A 307 -13.15 6.00 -12.83
CA GLY A 307 -13.11 6.69 -14.13
C GLY A 307 -14.28 6.39 -15.06
N LYS A 308 -15.04 5.31 -14.79
CA LYS A 308 -15.99 4.72 -15.74
C LYS A 308 -15.38 4.51 -17.14
N ALA A 309 -14.07 4.27 -17.20
CA ALA A 309 -13.32 4.04 -18.42
C ALA A 309 -13.50 2.60 -18.87
N HIS A 310 -13.70 2.40 -20.17
CA HIS A 310 -13.61 1.08 -20.79
C HIS A 310 -12.17 0.55 -20.65
N LEU A 311 -12.03 -0.64 -20.07
CA LEU A 311 -10.75 -1.29 -19.89
C LEU A 311 -10.57 -2.42 -20.91
N GLY A 312 -11.62 -3.21 -21.14
CA GLY A 312 -11.60 -4.37 -22.01
C GLY A 312 -12.72 -5.34 -21.65
N HIS A 313 -12.43 -6.64 -21.63
CA HIS A 313 -13.42 -7.70 -21.38
C HIS A 313 -12.88 -8.78 -20.47
N VAL A 314 -13.78 -9.49 -19.78
CA VAL A 314 -13.46 -10.67 -18.98
C VAL A 314 -14.06 -11.92 -19.60
N PHE A 315 -13.30 -13.01 -19.58
CA PHE A 315 -13.63 -14.31 -20.16
C PHE A 315 -13.41 -15.43 -19.12
N ASP A 316 -14.03 -16.57 -19.33
CA ASP A 316 -13.96 -17.78 -18.48
C ASP A 316 -12.94 -18.82 -18.98
N ASP A 317 -12.01 -18.40 -19.84
CA ASP A 317 -10.95 -19.20 -20.46
C ASP A 317 -9.57 -19.00 -19.79
N GLY A 318 -9.54 -18.46 -18.58
CA GLY A 318 -8.31 -18.22 -17.82
C GLY A 318 -7.75 -19.47 -17.12
N PRO A 319 -6.59 -19.35 -16.45
CA PRO A 319 -5.97 -20.44 -15.71
C PRO A 319 -6.90 -20.96 -14.59
N LYS A 320 -7.28 -22.24 -14.67
CA LYS A 320 -8.25 -22.86 -13.75
C LYS A 320 -7.78 -22.87 -12.30
N ASP A 321 -6.47 -23.03 -12.08
CA ASP A 321 -5.82 -22.99 -10.78
C ASP A 321 -5.84 -21.60 -10.13
N LYS A 322 -6.11 -20.54 -10.92
CA LYS A 322 -6.19 -19.14 -10.47
C LYS A 322 -7.60 -18.54 -10.56
N GLY A 323 -8.63 -19.40 -10.63
CA GLY A 323 -10.03 -19.00 -10.64
C GLY A 323 -10.70 -19.03 -12.03
N GLY A 324 -9.96 -19.34 -13.09
CA GLY A 324 -10.52 -19.56 -14.43
C GLY A 324 -10.92 -18.30 -15.20
N LEU A 325 -10.72 -17.10 -14.64
CA LEU A 325 -11.03 -15.85 -15.32
C LEU A 325 -9.81 -15.27 -16.04
N ARG A 326 -10.07 -14.63 -17.18
CA ARG A 326 -9.10 -13.85 -17.95
C ARG A 326 -9.63 -12.45 -18.20
N TYR A 327 -9.07 -11.48 -17.50
CA TYR A 327 -9.28 -10.06 -17.73
C TYR A 327 -8.36 -9.60 -18.85
N CYS A 328 -8.91 -9.46 -20.05
CA CYS A 328 -8.22 -9.02 -21.26
C CYS A 328 -8.33 -7.50 -21.37
N ILE A 329 -7.26 -6.78 -21.02
CA ILE A 329 -7.28 -5.33 -20.82
C ILE A 329 -6.49 -4.64 -21.92
N ASN A 330 -6.93 -3.48 -22.39
CA ASN A 330 -6.14 -2.65 -23.28
C ASN A 330 -5.01 -1.98 -22.50
N SER A 331 -3.78 -2.05 -23.00
CA SER A 331 -2.64 -1.27 -22.49
C SER A 331 -2.95 0.22 -22.51
N ALA A 332 -3.62 0.71 -23.56
CA ALA A 332 -4.06 2.11 -23.65
C ALA A 332 -5.11 2.52 -22.61
N ALA A 333 -5.65 1.61 -21.80
CA ALA A 333 -6.53 1.94 -20.68
C ALA A 333 -5.82 2.00 -19.33
N VAL A 334 -4.56 1.58 -19.27
CA VAL A 334 -3.78 1.49 -18.02
C VAL A 334 -2.42 2.17 -18.14
N LYS A 335 -1.84 2.54 -17.01
CA LYS A 335 -0.43 2.94 -16.88
C LYS A 335 0.26 1.97 -15.93
N PHE A 336 1.42 1.45 -16.32
CA PHE A 336 2.22 0.61 -15.43
C PHE A 336 3.08 1.46 -14.50
N ILE A 337 3.04 1.17 -13.20
CA ILE A 337 3.90 1.76 -12.17
C ILE A 337 4.84 0.66 -11.62
N PRO A 338 6.14 0.71 -11.93
CA PRO A 338 7.12 -0.25 -11.41
C PRO A 338 7.20 -0.24 -9.89
N LEU A 339 7.49 -1.39 -9.28
CA LEU A 339 7.58 -1.54 -7.82
C LEU A 339 8.55 -0.54 -7.18
N GLU A 340 9.67 -0.26 -7.83
CA GLU A 340 10.68 0.71 -7.40
C GLU A 340 10.16 2.15 -7.35
N ASP A 341 9.16 2.50 -8.16
CA ASP A 341 8.58 3.83 -8.25
C ASP A 341 7.29 3.98 -7.45
N MET A 342 6.67 2.88 -6.99
CA MET A 342 5.37 2.91 -6.30
C MET A 342 5.36 3.85 -5.09
N VAL A 343 6.40 3.84 -4.24
CA VAL A 343 6.44 4.75 -3.07
C VAL A 343 6.51 6.21 -3.51
N LYS A 344 7.32 6.51 -4.53
CA LYS A 344 7.50 7.86 -5.08
C LYS A 344 6.25 8.37 -5.78
N GLU A 345 5.48 7.49 -6.41
CA GLU A 345 4.19 7.81 -7.05
C GLU A 345 2.98 7.70 -6.10
N ASN A 346 3.20 7.64 -4.78
CA ASN A 346 2.16 7.57 -3.73
C ASN A 346 1.32 6.27 -3.70
N TYR A 347 1.84 5.19 -4.27
CA TYR A 347 1.27 3.83 -4.24
C TYR A 347 2.01 2.90 -3.26
N GLY A 348 2.81 3.43 -2.33
CA GLY A 348 3.56 2.64 -1.35
C GLY A 348 2.72 1.65 -0.53
N TYR A 349 1.46 2.01 -0.28
CA TYR A 349 0.48 1.20 0.44
C TYR A 349 0.05 -0.09 -0.30
N LEU A 350 0.42 -0.24 -1.57
CA LEU A 350 0.14 -1.41 -2.40
C LEU A 350 1.37 -2.32 -2.60
N THR A 351 2.50 -2.01 -1.98
CA THR A 351 3.75 -2.78 -2.21
C THR A 351 3.60 -4.27 -1.85
N ASN A 352 2.80 -4.61 -0.84
CA ASN A 352 2.50 -6.00 -0.48
C ASN A 352 1.58 -6.71 -1.49
N ALA A 353 0.82 -5.97 -2.32
CA ALA A 353 0.05 -6.56 -3.40
C ALA A 353 0.92 -6.99 -4.59
N VAL A 354 2.20 -6.61 -4.60
CA VAL A 354 3.16 -6.88 -5.69
C VAL A 354 4.29 -7.80 -5.23
N LYS A 355 4.82 -7.60 -4.01
CA LYS A 355 5.90 -8.42 -3.45
C LYS A 355 5.39 -9.83 -3.17
N GLU A 356 6.17 -10.83 -3.60
CA GLU A 356 6.05 -12.22 -3.15
C GLU A 356 7.03 -12.50 -2.01
#